data_AF-A0A022MG11-F1
#
_entry.id   AF-A0A022MG11-F1
#
_cell.length_a   1.000
_cell.length_b   1.000
_cell.length_c   1.000
_cell.angle_alpha   90.00
_cell.angle_beta   90.00
_cell.angle_gamma   90.00
#
_symmetry.space_group_name_H-M   'P 1'
#
loop_
_entity.id
_entity.type
_entity.pdbx_description
1 polymer ?
#
loop_
_entity_poly.entity_id
_entity_poly.type
_entity_poly.pdbx_seq_one_letter_code
_entity_poly.pdbx_strand_id
1 'polypeptide(L)'
;MLTPTADGADGSGSTDRWVSAHVFTAHPLDLVIRDLVHEVSGELRRCGLIDLLFFLRHWQGGPHLRLRVRLTAPAAEPEVRAVLTAHTEAFFQVLPASSSMTERQYQLLAAELSAHEPESEPGTLACNDSLAFLPYRPEHAKYGRGTALRAAEESFGVCSELATAAVAARRSTAQRMAYCFALLTGTLDPRTAAPARRPDPAVAAQYRGRRDALLGVARAARAAHAAARNRP
;
A
#
# COMPACT_ATOMS: atom_id res chain seq x y z
N MET A 1 10.50 -38.49 34.05
CA MET A 1 11.47 -37.39 34.24
C MET A 1 12.11 -37.14 32.88
N LEU A 2 11.46 -36.33 32.06
CA LEU A 2 11.91 -35.98 30.70
C LEU A 2 12.25 -34.50 30.74
N THR A 3 13.53 -34.21 30.55
CA THR A 3 14.10 -32.87 30.47
C THR A 3 13.48 -32.13 29.28
N PRO A 4 13.01 -30.88 29.43
CA PRO A 4 12.66 -30.07 28.28
C PRO A 4 13.97 -29.67 27.59
N THR A 5 14.13 -30.10 26.35
CA THR A 5 15.08 -29.54 25.40
C THR A 5 14.81 -28.04 25.30
N ALA A 6 15.85 -27.25 25.56
CA ALA A 6 15.88 -25.83 25.30
C ALA A 6 15.60 -25.60 23.80
N ASP A 7 14.37 -25.19 23.50
CA ASP A 7 14.05 -24.64 22.20
C ASP A 7 14.74 -23.29 22.11
N GLY A 8 15.64 -23.21 21.15
CA GLY A 8 16.65 -22.18 21.05
C GLY A 8 16.06 -20.83 20.67
N ALA A 9 16.58 -19.80 21.33
CA ALA A 9 16.68 -18.43 20.84
C ALA A 9 15.49 -17.93 20.00
N ASP A 10 14.51 -17.36 20.71
CA ASP A 10 13.60 -16.37 20.14
C ASP A 10 14.41 -15.35 19.31
N GLY A 11 14.25 -15.42 18.00
CA GLY A 11 14.94 -14.57 17.05
C GLY A 11 14.59 -13.11 17.27
N SER A 12 15.40 -12.42 18.07
CA SER A 12 15.52 -10.96 18.08
C SER A 12 16.16 -10.41 16.78
N GLY A 13 16.49 -11.28 15.83
CA GLY A 13 16.98 -10.90 14.51
C GLY A 13 15.85 -10.62 13.52
N SER A 14 15.62 -9.34 13.21
CA SER A 14 15.49 -8.86 11.82
C SER A 14 14.89 -7.46 11.67
N THR A 15 14.46 -6.77 12.74
CA THR A 15 14.02 -5.36 12.62
C THR A 15 15.15 -4.40 12.28
N ASP A 16 16.40 -4.77 12.62
CA ASP A 16 17.63 -4.01 12.31
C ASP A 16 17.90 -3.86 10.80
N ARG A 17 17.18 -4.63 9.97
CA ARG A 17 17.24 -4.49 8.50
C ARG A 17 16.08 -3.69 7.92
N TRP A 18 15.26 -3.04 8.73
CA TRP A 18 14.09 -2.32 8.26
C TRP A 18 14.17 -0.82 8.57
N VAL A 19 14.10 -0.02 7.51
CA VAL A 19 13.78 1.41 7.60
C VAL A 19 12.27 1.58 7.41
N SER A 20 11.65 2.24 8.37
CA SER A 20 10.21 2.54 8.37
C SER A 20 10.01 4.05 8.30
N ALA A 21 9.73 4.53 7.08
CA ALA A 21 9.49 5.92 6.77
C ALA A 21 7.98 6.21 6.71
N HIS A 22 7.55 7.33 7.26
CA HIS A 22 6.16 7.75 7.31
C HIS A 22 6.08 9.13 6.65
N VAL A 23 5.41 9.19 5.50
CA VAL A 23 5.26 10.41 4.70
C VAL A 23 3.87 10.98 4.97
N PHE A 24 3.80 11.95 5.88
CA PHE A 24 2.56 12.61 6.29
C PHE A 24 2.19 13.70 5.31
N THR A 25 0.99 13.65 4.75
CA THR A 25 0.53 14.66 3.80
C THR A 25 -0.99 14.61 3.60
N ALA A 26 -1.59 15.77 3.44
CA ALA A 26 -2.97 15.96 3.00
C ALA A 26 -3.12 15.88 1.48
N HIS A 27 -2.03 15.78 0.72
CA HIS A 27 -2.10 15.51 -0.71
C HIS A 27 -2.64 14.09 -0.99
N PRO A 28 -3.30 13.86 -2.14
CA PRO A 28 -3.71 12.52 -2.55
C PRO A 28 -2.52 11.55 -2.54
N LEU A 29 -2.62 10.44 -1.79
CA LEU A 29 -1.53 9.46 -1.67
C LEU A 29 -1.15 8.79 -3.00
N ASP A 30 -2.02 8.80 -4.00
CA ASP A 30 -1.69 8.41 -5.37
C ASP A 30 -0.56 9.27 -5.97
N LEU A 31 -0.47 10.56 -5.60
CA LEU A 31 0.63 11.44 -6.02
C LEU A 31 1.95 11.00 -5.36
N VAL A 32 1.92 10.73 -4.05
CA VAL A 32 3.09 10.23 -3.30
C VAL A 32 3.58 8.90 -3.89
N ILE A 33 2.67 7.97 -4.16
CA ILE A 33 3.03 6.67 -4.76
C ILE A 33 3.64 6.87 -6.15
N ARG A 34 3.07 7.76 -6.96
CA ARG A 34 3.52 7.99 -8.34
C ARG A 34 4.87 8.67 -8.41
N ASP A 35 5.05 9.76 -7.69
CA ASP A 35 6.16 10.69 -7.92
C ASP A 35 7.29 10.52 -6.89
N LEU A 36 6.97 10.05 -5.68
CA LEU A 36 7.99 9.82 -4.64
C LEU A 36 8.38 8.34 -4.58
N VAL A 37 7.42 7.43 -4.39
CA VAL A 37 7.73 5.99 -4.19
C VAL A 37 8.35 5.38 -5.44
N HIS A 38 7.89 5.77 -6.64
CA HIS A 38 8.44 5.26 -7.89
C HIS A 38 9.94 5.59 -8.02
N GLU A 39 10.31 6.85 -7.83
CA GLU A 39 11.69 7.33 -7.95
C GLU A 39 12.60 6.72 -6.88
N VAL A 40 12.19 6.81 -5.61
CA VAL A 40 12.93 6.23 -4.48
C VAL A 40 13.14 4.74 -4.66
N SER A 41 12.09 3.99 -5.03
CA SER A 41 12.21 2.53 -5.24
C SER A 41 13.17 2.21 -6.39
N GLY A 42 13.13 2.99 -7.47
CA GLY A 42 14.04 2.80 -8.61
C GLY A 42 15.50 3.04 -8.22
N GLU A 43 15.76 4.13 -7.50
CA GLU A 43 17.11 4.49 -7.06
C GLU A 43 17.71 3.49 -6.07
N LEU A 44 16.99 3.22 -4.97
CA LEU A 44 17.47 2.32 -3.92
C LEU A 44 17.78 0.92 -4.44
N ARG A 45 16.97 0.41 -5.38
CA ARG A 45 17.20 -0.90 -6.02
C ARG A 45 18.38 -0.87 -6.97
N ARG A 46 18.51 0.17 -7.79
CA ARG A 46 19.63 0.35 -8.72
C ARG A 46 20.97 0.45 -8.00
N CYS A 47 20.99 1.07 -6.81
CA CYS A 47 22.16 1.13 -5.94
C CYS A 47 22.38 -0.15 -5.11
N GLY A 48 21.50 -1.15 -5.19
CA GLY A 48 21.61 -2.42 -4.47
C GLY A 48 21.39 -2.31 -2.95
N LEU A 49 20.83 -1.19 -2.47
CA LEU A 49 20.69 -0.89 -1.04
C LEU A 49 19.54 -1.65 -0.37
N ILE A 50 18.55 -2.08 -1.15
CA ILE A 50 17.32 -2.70 -0.65
C ILE A 50 17.00 -3.97 -1.43
N ASP A 51 16.37 -4.93 -0.75
CA ASP A 51 15.86 -6.17 -1.38
C ASP A 51 14.32 -6.26 -1.35
N LEU A 52 13.66 -5.42 -0.56
CA LEU A 52 12.20 -5.37 -0.47
C LEU A 52 11.74 -3.96 -0.10
N LEU A 53 10.68 -3.50 -0.77
CA LEU A 53 10.00 -2.25 -0.44
C LEU A 53 8.50 -2.44 -0.62
N PHE A 54 7.73 -2.05 0.39
CA PHE A 54 6.28 -2.02 0.32
C PHE A 54 5.72 -0.81 1.06
N PHE A 55 4.46 -0.45 0.78
CA PHE A 55 3.80 0.64 1.47
C PHE A 55 2.37 0.32 1.89
N LEU A 56 1.89 1.05 2.89
CA LEU A 56 0.51 1.01 3.35
C LEU A 56 -0.02 2.45 3.46
N ARG A 57 -1.30 2.65 3.13
CA ARG A 57 -2.01 3.90 3.45
C ARG A 57 -2.52 3.81 4.88
N HIS A 58 -2.41 4.90 5.62
CA HIS A 58 -2.64 4.84 7.06
C HIS A 58 -3.18 6.16 7.62
N TRP A 59 -3.79 6.08 8.81
CA TRP A 59 -4.54 7.18 9.41
C TRP A 59 -4.01 7.62 10.79
N GLN A 60 -3.31 6.75 11.53
CA GLN A 60 -2.82 7.08 12.88
C GLN A 60 -1.74 8.17 12.82
N GLY A 61 -1.92 9.26 13.55
CA GLY A 61 -1.14 10.49 13.43
C GLY A 61 -1.47 11.34 12.21
N GLY A 62 -2.62 11.09 11.56
CA GLY A 62 -3.07 11.78 10.34
C GLY A 62 -2.89 10.95 9.06
N PRO A 63 -3.47 11.38 7.93
CA PRO A 63 -3.32 10.70 6.64
C PRO A 63 -1.85 10.63 6.20
N HIS A 64 -1.35 9.43 5.93
CA HIS A 64 0.03 9.25 5.49
C HIS A 64 0.28 7.94 4.74
N LEU A 65 1.45 7.85 4.14
CA LEU A 65 1.99 6.62 3.58
C LEU A 65 3.07 6.04 4.51
N ARG A 66 2.85 4.81 5.00
CA ARG A 66 3.86 4.02 5.71
C ARG A 66 4.70 3.28 4.68
N LEU A 67 5.91 3.74 4.43
CA LEU A 67 6.89 3.07 3.58
C LEU A 67 7.76 2.15 4.44
N ARG A 68 7.91 0.90 3.99
CA ARG A 68 8.72 -0.15 4.64
C ARG A 68 9.79 -0.60 3.68
N VAL A 69 11.03 -0.47 4.11
CA VAL A 69 12.21 -0.66 3.27
C VAL A 69 13.12 -1.67 3.97
N ARG A 70 13.29 -2.85 3.38
CA ARG A 70 14.23 -3.86 3.87
C ARG A 70 15.56 -3.67 3.18
N LEU A 71 16.57 -3.39 3.99
CA LEU A 71 17.94 -3.15 3.57
C LEU A 71 18.61 -4.45 3.15
N THR A 72 19.45 -4.42 2.11
CA THR A 72 20.33 -5.54 1.72
C THR A 72 21.39 -5.84 2.78
N ALA A 73 21.82 -4.82 3.52
CA ALA A 73 22.72 -4.92 4.66
C ALA A 73 22.38 -3.83 5.69
N PRO A 74 22.52 -4.08 7.01
CA PRO A 74 22.26 -3.05 8.04
C PRO A 74 23.06 -1.76 7.82
N ALA A 75 24.30 -1.87 7.33
CA ALA A 75 25.16 -0.71 7.03
C ALA A 75 24.60 0.25 5.95
N ALA A 76 23.60 -0.18 5.16
CA ALA A 76 22.95 0.67 4.18
C ALA A 76 21.94 1.66 4.81
N GLU A 77 21.59 1.51 6.09
CA GLU A 77 20.56 2.34 6.74
C GLU A 77 20.80 3.86 6.57
N PRO A 78 22.00 4.42 6.83
CA PRO A 78 22.21 5.86 6.73
C PRO A 78 21.98 6.38 5.31
N GLU A 79 22.44 5.63 4.31
CA GLU A 79 22.28 5.99 2.90
C GLU A 79 20.81 5.91 2.46
N VAL A 80 20.10 4.84 2.85
CA VAL A 80 18.66 4.70 2.56
C VAL A 80 17.85 5.84 3.18
N ARG A 81 18.14 6.21 4.44
CA ARG A 81 17.51 7.37 5.09
C ARG A 81 17.81 8.67 4.36
N ALA A 82 19.06 8.88 3.91
CA ALA A 82 19.46 10.07 3.17
C ALA A 82 18.71 10.20 1.84
N VAL A 83 18.62 9.11 1.06
CA VAL A 83 17.84 9.06 -0.19
C VAL A 83 16.37 9.37 0.07
N LEU A 84 15.76 8.74 1.07
CA LEU A 84 14.37 8.99 1.44
C LEU A 84 14.11 10.44 1.82
N THR A 85 14.99 11.04 2.63
CA THR A 85 14.90 12.45 3.01
C THR A 85 15.01 13.36 1.80
N ALA A 86 16.07 13.22 0.99
CA ALA A 86 16.31 14.09 -0.15
C ALA A 86 15.17 14.06 -1.18
N HIS A 87 14.67 12.86 -1.51
CA HIS A 87 13.54 12.72 -2.42
C HIS A 87 12.23 13.26 -1.85
N THR A 88 11.99 13.06 -0.55
CA THR A 88 10.76 13.58 0.09
C THR A 88 10.77 15.10 0.17
N GLU A 89 11.92 15.71 0.50
CA GLU A 89 12.10 17.16 0.49
C GLU A 89 11.89 17.74 -0.91
N ALA A 90 12.53 17.17 -1.93
CA ALA A 90 12.36 17.60 -3.32
C ALA A 90 10.90 17.46 -3.79
N PHE A 91 10.23 16.36 -3.41
CA PHE A 91 8.82 16.12 -3.72
C PHE A 91 7.91 17.21 -3.13
N PHE A 92 8.08 17.57 -1.86
CA PHE A 92 7.24 18.61 -1.24
C PHE A 92 7.58 20.02 -1.71
N GLN A 93 8.83 20.31 -2.10
CA GLN A 93 9.22 21.63 -2.62
C GLN A 93 8.49 22.03 -3.91
N VAL A 94 8.09 21.06 -4.74
CA VAL A 94 7.44 21.32 -6.03
C VAL A 94 5.91 21.27 -5.96
N LEU A 95 5.34 20.85 -4.83
CA LEU A 95 3.90 20.75 -4.64
C LEU A 95 3.32 22.09 -4.16
N PRO A 96 2.09 22.44 -4.60
CA PRO A 96 1.38 23.56 -4.02
C PRO A 96 1.03 23.26 -2.56
N ALA A 97 0.77 24.30 -1.75
CA ALA A 97 0.30 24.11 -0.39
C ALA A 97 -0.97 23.23 -0.35
N SER A 98 -0.96 22.20 0.50
CA SER A 98 -2.13 21.35 0.73
C SER A 98 -3.05 21.92 1.81
N SER A 99 -4.33 21.55 1.74
CA SER A 99 -5.29 21.84 2.81
C SER A 99 -5.10 20.83 3.95
N SER A 100 -4.13 21.11 4.82
CA SER A 100 -3.83 20.25 5.97
C SER A 100 -5.01 20.14 6.93
N MET A 101 -5.13 18.99 7.61
CA MET A 101 -6.13 18.79 8.64
C MET A 101 -5.75 19.55 9.90
N THR A 102 -6.75 20.13 10.58
CA THR A 102 -6.60 20.64 11.94
C THR A 102 -6.65 19.49 12.95
N GLU A 103 -6.07 19.70 14.13
CA GLU A 103 -6.11 18.74 15.24
C GLU A 103 -7.56 18.29 15.55
N ARG A 104 -8.51 19.22 15.56
CA ARG A 104 -9.93 18.93 15.81
C ARG A 104 -10.54 18.05 14.72
N GLN A 105 -10.25 18.31 13.46
CA GLN A 105 -10.72 17.46 12.35
C GLN A 105 -10.12 16.06 12.45
N TYR A 106 -8.85 15.96 12.83
CA TYR A 106 -8.18 14.68 13.03
C TYR A 106 -8.79 13.88 14.17
N GLN A 107 -9.07 14.51 15.32
CA GLN A 107 -9.70 13.84 16.47
C GLN A 107 -11.07 13.24 16.12
N LEU A 108 -11.88 13.94 15.32
CA LEU A 108 -13.17 13.42 14.85
C LEU A 108 -13.00 12.20 13.94
N LEU A 109 -12.08 12.28 12.96
CA LEU A 109 -11.77 11.17 12.06
C LEU A 109 -11.21 9.97 12.82
N ALA A 110 -10.28 10.21 13.75
CA ALA A 110 -9.66 9.18 14.57
C ALA A 110 -10.69 8.46 15.44
N ALA A 111 -11.65 9.18 16.03
CA ALA A 111 -12.71 8.57 16.82
C ALA A 111 -13.59 7.63 15.97
N GLU A 112 -13.90 8.01 14.72
CA GLU A 112 -14.64 7.17 13.78
C GLU A 112 -13.83 5.91 13.38
N LEU A 113 -12.56 6.08 13.00
CA LEU A 113 -11.73 4.98 12.52
C LEU A 113 -11.34 3.99 13.63
N SER A 114 -11.04 4.49 14.83
CA SER A 114 -10.67 3.64 15.98
C SER A 114 -11.83 2.73 16.41
N ALA A 115 -13.09 3.14 16.18
CA ALA A 115 -14.25 2.29 16.45
C ALA A 115 -14.24 0.99 15.61
N HIS A 116 -13.53 0.99 14.47
CA HIS A 116 -13.36 -0.17 13.59
C HIS A 116 -12.03 -0.90 13.80
N GLU A 117 -11.12 -0.36 14.61
CA GLU A 117 -9.81 -0.92 14.91
C GLU A 117 -9.50 -0.80 16.41
N PRO A 118 -10.06 -1.68 17.27
CA PRO A 118 -10.07 -1.49 18.73
C PRO A 118 -8.69 -1.46 19.40
N GLU A 119 -7.67 -2.00 18.73
CA GLU A 119 -6.28 -2.03 19.20
C GLU A 119 -5.45 -0.84 18.67
N SER A 120 -6.03 0.00 17.82
CA SER A 120 -5.35 1.13 17.19
C SER A 120 -5.49 2.39 18.06
N GLU A 121 -4.37 2.81 18.66
CA GLU A 121 -4.29 4.15 19.25
C GLU A 121 -4.10 5.21 18.16
N PRO A 122 -4.89 6.30 18.16
CA PRO A 122 -4.77 7.36 17.17
C PRO A 122 -3.40 8.03 17.14
N GLY A 123 -2.79 8.25 18.30
CA GLY A 123 -1.61 9.11 18.42
C GLY A 123 -1.92 10.60 18.16
N THR A 124 -0.88 11.41 18.10
CA THR A 124 -0.95 12.86 17.84
C THR A 124 -0.84 13.15 16.35
N LEU A 125 -1.62 14.12 15.85
CA LEU A 125 -1.50 14.56 14.46
C LEU A 125 -0.08 15.02 14.16
N ALA A 126 0.56 14.38 13.19
CA ALA A 126 1.88 14.76 12.72
C ALA A 126 1.83 16.05 11.91
N CYS A 127 2.99 16.70 11.78
CA CYS A 127 3.12 17.83 10.89
C CYS A 127 2.80 17.41 9.45
N ASN A 128 2.00 18.21 8.76
CA ASN A 128 1.68 17.95 7.36
C ASN A 128 2.91 18.18 6.46
N ASP A 129 2.96 17.46 5.34
CA ASP A 129 4.06 17.51 4.36
C ASP A 129 5.43 17.27 5.03
N SER A 130 5.49 16.19 5.82
CA SER A 130 6.67 15.83 6.60
C SER A 130 7.05 14.36 6.47
N LEU A 131 8.33 14.07 6.74
CA LEU A 131 8.89 12.73 6.82
C LEU A 131 9.26 12.39 8.26
N ALA A 132 8.80 11.26 8.76
CA ALA A 132 9.27 10.71 10.04
C ALA A 132 9.80 9.29 9.87
N PHE A 133 10.88 8.97 10.56
CA PHE A 133 11.37 7.61 10.68
C PHE A 133 10.93 7.05 12.02
N LEU A 134 10.04 6.06 12.00
CA LEU A 134 9.54 5.40 13.20
C LEU A 134 9.98 3.94 13.21
N PRO A 135 10.14 3.29 14.39
CA PRO A 135 10.53 1.89 14.46
C PRO A 135 9.58 0.99 13.67
N TYR A 136 10.16 0.08 12.90
CA TYR A 136 9.37 -0.96 12.26
C TYR A 136 8.85 -1.95 13.30
N ARG A 137 7.53 -2.15 13.33
CA ARG A 137 6.86 -3.16 14.17
C ARG A 137 6.15 -4.16 13.26
N PRO A 138 6.60 -5.42 13.19
CA PRO A 138 5.90 -6.45 12.44
C PRO A 138 4.51 -6.73 13.03
N GLU A 139 3.51 -6.90 12.17
CA GLU A 139 2.11 -7.09 12.57
C GLU A 139 1.80 -8.58 12.86
N HIS A 140 2.48 -9.12 13.87
CA HIS A 140 2.42 -10.55 14.22
C HIS A 140 1.01 -11.06 14.53
N ALA A 141 0.16 -10.21 15.11
CA ALA A 141 -1.23 -10.57 15.40
C ALA A 141 -2.03 -10.88 14.12
N LYS A 142 -1.68 -10.26 12.98
CA LYS A 142 -2.41 -10.42 11.72
C LYS A 142 -1.77 -11.46 10.80
N TYR A 143 -0.44 -11.50 10.74
CA TYR A 143 0.30 -12.29 9.74
C TYR A 143 1.13 -13.42 10.32
N GLY A 144 1.08 -13.63 11.64
CA GLY A 144 1.84 -14.65 12.34
C GLY A 144 3.32 -14.31 12.47
N ARG A 145 4.17 -15.34 12.51
CA ARG A 145 5.62 -15.23 12.74
C ARG A 145 6.40 -16.03 11.70
N GLY A 146 7.71 -15.79 11.64
CA GLY A 146 8.63 -16.55 10.80
C GLY A 146 8.24 -16.54 9.32
N THR A 147 8.05 -17.71 8.74
CA THR A 147 7.76 -17.89 7.31
C THR A 147 6.44 -17.27 6.87
N ALA A 148 5.40 -17.29 7.72
CA ALA A 148 4.09 -16.72 7.41
C ALA A 148 4.16 -15.20 7.25
N LEU A 149 4.80 -14.53 8.21
CA LEU A 149 5.02 -13.09 8.17
C LEU A 149 5.88 -12.70 6.95
N ARG A 150 6.97 -13.43 6.71
CA ARG A 150 7.86 -13.18 5.56
C ARG A 150 7.11 -13.29 4.23
N ALA A 151 6.25 -14.30 4.08
CA ALA A 151 5.43 -14.47 2.87
C ALA A 151 4.43 -13.32 2.69
N ALA A 152 3.84 -12.82 3.78
CA ALA A 152 2.95 -11.67 3.73
C ALA A 152 3.70 -10.40 3.30
N GLU A 153 4.88 -10.13 3.87
CA GLU A 153 5.73 -8.99 3.51
C GLU A 153 6.23 -9.05 2.06
N GLU A 154 6.65 -10.22 1.59
CA GLU A 154 7.01 -10.46 0.19
C GLU A 154 5.81 -10.19 -0.73
N SER A 155 4.61 -10.64 -0.36
CA SER A 155 3.38 -10.34 -1.10
C SER A 155 3.05 -8.85 -1.09
N PHE A 156 3.29 -8.13 0.01
CA PHE A 156 3.11 -6.67 0.04
C PHE A 156 4.08 -5.96 -0.89
N GLY A 157 5.32 -6.45 -1.01
CA GLY A 157 6.28 -5.95 -1.98
C GLY A 157 5.75 -6.05 -3.40
N VAL A 158 5.33 -7.26 -3.81
CA VAL A 158 4.73 -7.50 -5.13
C VAL A 158 3.51 -6.61 -5.35
N CYS A 159 2.56 -6.57 -4.41
CA CYS A 159 1.36 -5.75 -4.55
C CYS A 159 1.69 -4.24 -4.65
N SER A 160 2.70 -3.77 -3.92
CA SER A 160 3.13 -2.37 -3.96
C SER A 160 3.73 -2.01 -5.30
N GLU A 161 4.54 -2.88 -5.90
CA GLU A 161 5.08 -2.69 -7.26
C GLU A 161 3.95 -2.55 -8.30
N LEU A 162 2.92 -3.42 -8.21
CA LEU A 162 1.77 -3.38 -9.12
C LEU A 162 0.89 -2.14 -8.92
N ALA A 163 0.67 -1.75 -7.66
CA ALA A 163 -0.05 -0.53 -7.34
C ALA A 163 0.69 0.70 -7.87
N THR A 164 2.00 0.79 -7.66
CA THR A 164 2.84 1.86 -8.21
C THR A 164 2.76 1.90 -9.73
N ALA A 165 2.92 0.77 -10.42
CA ALA A 165 2.81 0.70 -11.88
C ALA A 165 1.42 1.14 -12.39
N ALA A 166 0.36 0.78 -11.67
CA ALA A 166 -1.00 1.17 -12.03
C ALA A 166 -1.28 2.67 -11.89
N VAL A 167 -0.73 3.29 -10.85
CA VAL A 167 -0.88 4.73 -10.61
C VAL A 167 0.06 5.53 -11.51
N ALA A 168 1.30 5.07 -11.72
CA ALA A 168 2.30 5.69 -12.61
C ALA A 168 1.83 5.77 -14.07
N ALA A 169 1.11 4.74 -14.54
CA ALA A 169 0.49 4.75 -15.87
C ALA A 169 -0.67 5.76 -16.02
N ARG A 170 -0.98 6.57 -14.99
CA ARG A 170 -2.07 7.58 -14.96
C ARG A 170 -3.41 7.02 -15.45
N ARG A 171 -3.67 5.74 -15.13
CA ARG A 171 -4.89 5.03 -15.52
C ARG A 171 -6.10 5.73 -14.92
N SER A 172 -7.16 5.91 -15.70
CA SER A 172 -8.45 6.37 -15.19
C SER A 172 -9.01 5.38 -14.17
N THR A 173 -9.98 5.81 -13.36
CA THR A 173 -10.63 4.93 -12.38
C THR A 173 -11.18 3.65 -13.04
N ALA A 174 -11.78 3.76 -14.22
CA ALA A 174 -12.28 2.61 -14.97
C ALA A 174 -11.15 1.65 -15.40
N GLN A 175 -10.02 2.19 -15.87
CA GLN A 175 -8.86 1.39 -16.24
C GLN A 175 -8.20 0.72 -15.03
N ARG A 176 -8.16 1.40 -13.87
CA ARG A 176 -7.68 0.80 -12.62
C ARG A 176 -8.60 -0.33 -12.16
N MET A 177 -9.92 -0.14 -12.21
CA MET A 177 -10.87 -1.22 -11.89
C MET A 177 -10.72 -2.41 -12.83
N ALA A 178 -10.58 -2.18 -14.13
CA ALA A 178 -10.34 -3.26 -15.10
C ALA A 178 -9.02 -4.00 -14.84
N TYR A 179 -7.96 -3.27 -14.51
CA TYR A 179 -6.67 -3.86 -14.12
C TYR A 179 -6.81 -4.73 -12.86
N CYS A 180 -7.46 -4.23 -11.80
CA CYS A 180 -7.72 -5.01 -10.60
C CYS A 180 -8.58 -6.25 -10.88
N PHE A 181 -9.63 -6.11 -11.70
CA PHE A 181 -10.46 -7.24 -12.11
C PHE A 181 -9.64 -8.30 -12.85
N ALA A 182 -8.77 -7.90 -13.78
CA ALA A 182 -7.94 -8.81 -14.54
C ALA A 182 -6.91 -9.55 -13.67
N LEU A 183 -6.38 -8.89 -12.63
CA LEU A 183 -5.54 -9.53 -11.59
C LEU A 183 -6.35 -10.54 -10.77
N LEU A 184 -7.56 -10.19 -10.32
CA LEU A 184 -8.43 -11.08 -9.54
C LEU A 184 -8.84 -12.34 -10.32
N THR A 185 -9.06 -12.23 -11.63
CA THR A 185 -9.42 -13.36 -12.49
C THR A 185 -8.21 -14.13 -13.03
N GLY A 186 -6.98 -13.71 -12.70
CA GLY A 186 -5.75 -14.34 -13.18
C GLY A 186 -5.51 -14.21 -14.69
N THR A 187 -6.26 -13.33 -15.37
CA THR A 187 -6.19 -13.12 -16.83
C THR A 187 -5.06 -12.21 -17.26
N LEU A 188 -4.38 -11.57 -16.29
CA LEU A 188 -3.28 -10.67 -16.51
C LEU A 188 -2.10 -11.15 -15.68
N ASP A 189 -0.99 -11.52 -16.32
CA ASP A 189 0.27 -11.73 -15.61
C ASP A 189 0.89 -10.36 -15.34
N PRO A 190 0.91 -9.91 -14.08
CA PRO A 190 1.44 -8.60 -13.73
C PRO A 190 2.90 -8.38 -14.13
N ARG A 191 3.68 -9.46 -14.31
CA ARG A 191 5.11 -9.40 -14.64
C ARG A 191 5.39 -9.21 -16.13
N THR A 192 4.42 -9.50 -16.99
CA THR A 192 4.58 -9.49 -18.46
C THR A 192 3.52 -8.66 -19.18
N ALA A 193 2.47 -8.23 -18.49
CA ALA A 193 1.35 -7.52 -19.11
C ALA A 193 1.69 -6.07 -19.48
N ALA A 194 1.64 -5.79 -20.78
CA ALA A 194 1.61 -4.43 -21.30
C ALA A 194 0.41 -3.65 -20.71
N PRO A 195 0.52 -2.32 -20.55
CA PRO A 195 -0.60 -1.51 -20.08
C PRO A 195 -1.83 -1.76 -20.93
N ALA A 196 -3.01 -1.86 -20.28
CA ALA A 196 -4.28 -2.04 -20.97
C ALA A 196 -4.43 -1.02 -22.10
N ARG A 197 -4.23 -1.47 -23.34
CA ARG A 197 -4.49 -0.65 -24.55
C ARG A 197 -5.98 -0.37 -24.61
N ARG A 198 -6.35 0.79 -25.19
CA ARG A 198 -7.76 1.03 -25.55
C ARG A 198 -8.26 -0.19 -26.33
N PRO A 199 -9.42 -0.77 -25.96
CA PRO A 199 -9.97 -1.88 -26.71
C PRO A 199 -10.15 -1.43 -28.17
N ASP A 200 -9.79 -2.32 -29.09
CA ASP A 200 -10.07 -2.16 -30.51
C ASP A 200 -11.54 -1.69 -30.69
N PRO A 201 -11.82 -0.70 -31.56
CA PRO A 201 -13.19 -0.29 -31.87
C PRO A 201 -14.18 -1.45 -32.10
N ALA A 202 -13.73 -2.55 -32.69
CA ALA A 202 -14.51 -3.77 -32.88
C ALA A 202 -14.82 -4.48 -31.55
N VAL A 203 -13.82 -4.60 -30.67
CA VAL A 203 -14.00 -5.16 -29.31
C VAL A 203 -14.92 -4.26 -28.48
N ALA A 204 -14.76 -2.93 -28.57
CA ALA A 204 -15.65 -1.98 -27.92
C ALA A 204 -17.10 -2.07 -28.43
N ALA A 205 -17.30 -2.33 -29.73
CA ALA A 205 -18.62 -2.58 -30.30
C ALA A 205 -19.24 -3.88 -29.79
N GLN A 206 -18.44 -4.96 -29.67
CA GLN A 206 -18.88 -6.22 -29.09
C GLN A 206 -19.29 -6.08 -27.61
N TYR A 207 -18.51 -5.34 -26.82
CA TYR A 207 -18.86 -5.04 -25.42
C TYR A 207 -20.14 -4.20 -25.32
N ARG A 208 -20.32 -3.19 -26.19
CA ARG A 208 -21.56 -2.41 -26.25
C ARG A 208 -22.76 -3.29 -26.58
N GLY A 209 -22.64 -4.21 -27.53
CA GLY A 209 -23.70 -5.16 -27.89
C GLY A 209 -24.06 -6.14 -26.76
N ARG A 210 -23.12 -6.47 -25.87
CA ARG A 210 -23.35 -7.36 -24.71
C ARG A 210 -23.70 -6.62 -23.42
N ARG A 211 -23.65 -5.29 -23.41
CA ARG A 211 -23.81 -4.44 -22.22
C ARG A 211 -25.12 -4.70 -21.51
N ASP A 212 -26.24 -4.75 -22.23
CA ASP A 212 -27.56 -4.88 -21.62
C ASP A 212 -27.76 -6.24 -20.96
N ALA A 213 -27.23 -7.31 -21.57
CA ALA A 213 -27.22 -8.64 -20.98
C ALA A 213 -26.37 -8.70 -19.69
N LEU A 214 -25.16 -8.11 -19.71
CA LEU A 214 -24.29 -8.06 -18.52
C LEU A 214 -24.88 -7.19 -17.41
N LEU A 215 -25.54 -6.08 -17.75
CA LEU A 215 -26.28 -5.26 -16.78
C LEU A 215 -27.45 -6.04 -16.17
N GLY A 216 -28.14 -6.87 -16.96
CA GLY A 216 -29.17 -7.79 -16.48
C GLY A 216 -28.62 -8.75 -15.42
N VAL A 217 -27.50 -9.42 -15.73
CA VAL A 217 -26.83 -10.33 -14.78
C VAL A 217 -26.40 -9.59 -13.51
N ALA A 218 -25.79 -8.41 -13.63
CA ALA A 218 -25.34 -7.62 -12.47
C ALA A 218 -26.50 -7.09 -11.59
N ARG A 219 -27.68 -6.84 -12.18
CA ARG A 219 -28.90 -6.49 -11.45
C ARG A 219 -29.49 -7.70 -10.72
N ALA A 220 -29.56 -8.84 -11.40
CA ALA A 220 -30.03 -10.09 -10.80
C ALA A 220 -29.14 -10.53 -9.62
N ALA A 221 -27.82 -10.44 -9.76
CA ALA A 221 -26.88 -10.74 -8.69
C ALA A 221 -27.07 -9.81 -7.47
N ARG A 222 -27.31 -8.51 -7.69
CA ARG A 222 -27.62 -7.55 -6.62
C ARG A 222 -28.94 -7.85 -5.92
N ALA A 223 -29.98 -8.20 -6.69
CA ALA A 223 -31.27 -8.58 -6.12
C ALA A 223 -31.18 -9.87 -5.29
N ALA A 224 -30.45 -10.87 -5.76
CA ALA A 224 -30.20 -12.12 -5.03
C ALA A 224 -29.43 -11.87 -3.72
N HIS A 225 -28.40 -11.02 -3.76
CA HIS A 225 -27.65 -10.63 -2.56
C HIS A 225 -28.51 -9.87 -1.53
N ALA A 226 -29.36 -8.94 -1.98
CA ALA A 226 -30.28 -8.22 -1.10
C ALA A 226 -31.32 -9.16 -0.48
N ALA A 227 -31.86 -10.10 -1.25
CA ALA A 227 -32.80 -11.11 -0.76
C ALA A 227 -32.17 -12.07 0.27
N ALA A 228 -30.90 -12.42 0.09
CA ALA A 228 -30.16 -13.26 1.05
C ALA A 228 -29.91 -12.55 2.39
N ARG A 229 -29.82 -11.22 2.41
CA ARG A 229 -29.62 -10.42 3.64
C ARG A 229 -30.90 -10.18 4.45
N ASN A 230 -32.07 -10.38 3.84
CA ASN A 230 -33.39 -10.13 4.43
C ASN A 230 -34.11 -11.43 4.82
N ARG A 231 -33.43 -12.58 4.82
CA ARG A 231 -33.98 -13.80 5.41
C ARG A 231 -33.75 -13.76 6.93
N PRO A 232 -34.80 -13.98 7.75
CA PRO A 232 -34.70 -14.03 9.21
C PRO A 232 -33.85 -15.19 9.70
#